data_AF-A0A0F9BZJ3-F1
#
_entry.id   AF-A0A0F9BZJ3-F1
#
_cell.length_a   1.000
_cell.length_b   1.000
_cell.length_c   1.000
_cell.angle_alpha   90.00
_cell.angle_beta   90.00
_cell.angle_gamma   90.00
#
_symmetry.space_group_name_H-M   'P 1'
#
loop_
_entity.id
_entity.type
_entity.pdbx_description
1 polymer ?
#
loop_
_entity_poly.entity_id
_entity_poly.type
_entity_poly.pdbx_seq_one_letter_code
_entity_poly.pdbx_strand_id
1 'polypeptide(L)' 'MSHDELVKLAKQWLLSARQCNPVFSEKGSAKSGEMPDVIGWSSAGSFVVECKISKADFIVDAKKDFRINP' A
#
# COMPACT_ATOMS: atom_id res chain seq x y z
N MET A 1 -0.11 -16.11 -7.54
CA MET A 1 -0.86 -14.88 -7.22
C MET A 1 -0.09 -13.72 -7.83
N SER A 2 -0.75 -12.88 -8.61
CA SER A 2 -0.17 -11.69 -9.24
C SER A 2 -0.15 -10.50 -8.26
N HIS A 3 0.54 -9.42 -8.65
CA HIS A 3 0.52 -8.15 -7.90
C HIS A 3 -0.91 -7.60 -7.82
N ASP A 4 -1.62 -7.53 -8.93
CA ASP A 4 -2.99 -7.01 -8.99
C ASP A 4 -3.97 -7.80 -8.10
N GLU A 5 -3.77 -9.11 -7.99
CA GLU A 5 -4.56 -9.95 -7.08
C GLU A 5 -4.29 -9.58 -5.62
N LEU A 6 -3.02 -9.34 -5.25
CA LEU A 6 -2.65 -8.85 -3.93
C LEU A 6 -3.24 -7.47 -3.64
N VAL A 7 -3.19 -6.54 -4.59
CA VAL A 7 -3.75 -5.18 -4.45
C VAL A 7 -5.26 -5.25 -4.19
N LYS A 8 -5.99 -6.10 -4.93
CA LYS A 8 -7.43 -6.33 -4.71
C LYS A 8 -7.71 -6.90 -3.31
N LEU A 9 -6.92 -7.88 -2.86
CA LEU A 9 -7.07 -8.45 -1.52
C LEU A 9 -6.76 -7.42 -0.42
N ALA A 10 -5.71 -6.61 -0.58
CA ALA A 10 -5.35 -5.55 0.34
C ALA A 10 -6.45 -4.49 0.45
N LYS A 11 -7.01 -4.06 -0.69
CA LYS A 11 -8.17 -3.15 -0.71
C LYS A 11 -9.36 -3.73 0.03
N GLN A 12 -9.70 -4.99 -0.23
CA GLN A 12 -10.81 -5.65 0.44
C GLN A 12 -10.58 -5.74 1.95
N TRP A 13 -9.35 -6.06 2.38
CA TRP A 13 -8.98 -6.11 3.79
C TRP A 13 -9.10 -4.75 4.48
N LEU A 14 -8.70 -3.65 3.82
CA LEU A 14 -8.90 -2.31 4.36
C LEU A 14 -10.38 -1.96 4.51
N LEU A 15 -11.22 -2.30 3.52
CA LEU A 15 -12.66 -2.05 3.57
C LEU A 15 -13.35 -2.86 4.67
N SER A 16 -13.07 -4.16 4.76
CA SER A 16 -13.81 -5.07 5.66
C SER A 16 -13.22 -5.16 7.06
N ALA A 17 -11.92 -5.41 7.18
CA ALA A 17 -11.28 -5.70 8.46
C ALA A 17 -10.82 -4.43 9.18
N ARG A 18 -10.35 -3.41 8.43
CA ARG A 18 -9.91 -2.13 8.99
C ARG A 18 -10.98 -1.04 8.96
N GLN A 19 -12.14 -1.34 8.37
CA GLN A 19 -13.29 -0.41 8.25
C GLN A 19 -12.86 0.95 7.68
N CYS A 20 -11.93 0.92 6.72
CA CYS A 20 -11.45 2.11 6.07
C CYS A 20 -12.48 2.62 5.06
N ASN A 21 -12.74 3.92 5.09
CA ASN A 21 -13.55 4.62 4.11
C ASN A 21 -13.13 6.11 4.14
N PRO A 22 -12.52 6.67 3.08
CA PRO A 22 -12.30 6.07 1.75
C PRO A 22 -11.08 5.12 1.68
N VAL A 23 -11.02 4.32 0.61
CA VAL A 23 -9.87 3.48 0.21
C VAL A 23 -9.55 3.70 -1.26
N PHE A 24 -8.28 3.98 -1.58
CA PHE A 24 -7.75 4.11 -2.93
C PHE A 24 -6.72 3.03 -3.22
N SER A 25 -6.62 2.63 -4.48
CA SER A 25 -5.59 1.73 -4.99
C SER A 25 -4.85 2.42 -6.13
N GLU A 26 -3.52 2.27 -6.17
CA GLU A 26 -2.65 2.80 -7.23
C GLU A 26 -2.82 4.31 -7.45
N LYS A 27 -2.96 5.06 -6.36
CA LYS A 27 -3.04 6.53 -6.36
C LYS A 27 -1.87 7.10 -5.58
N GLY A 28 -1.08 7.94 -6.24
CA GLY A 28 0.11 8.55 -5.66
C GLY A 28 -0.01 10.03 -5.40
N SER A 29 0.92 10.53 -4.59
CA SER A 29 1.13 11.95 -4.33
C SER A 29 2.01 12.55 -5.43
N ALA A 30 1.48 13.54 -6.16
CA ALA A 30 2.25 14.26 -7.17
C ALA A 30 3.44 15.03 -6.56
N LYS A 31 3.41 15.33 -5.25
CA LYS A 31 4.45 16.08 -4.56
C LYS A 31 5.63 15.21 -4.13
N SER A 32 5.37 14.01 -3.61
CA SER A 32 6.42 13.10 -3.13
C SER A 32 6.86 12.10 -4.18
N GLY A 33 6.07 11.90 -5.24
CA GLY A 33 6.28 10.80 -6.21
C GLY A 33 5.97 9.42 -5.63
N GLU A 34 5.55 9.34 -4.38
CA GLU A 34 5.16 8.09 -3.74
C GLU A 34 3.78 7.65 -4.25
N MET A 35 3.69 6.40 -4.68
CA MET A 35 2.46 5.78 -5.15
C MET A 35 2.24 4.46 -4.40
N PRO A 36 1.50 4.49 -3.28
CA PRO A 36 1.18 3.26 -2.57
C PRO A 36 0.27 2.36 -3.40
N ASP A 37 0.45 1.04 -3.23
CA ASP A 37 -0.42 0.05 -3.87
C ASP A 37 -1.86 0.22 -3.38
N VAL A 38 -2.06 0.35 -2.06
CA VAL A 38 -3.36 0.66 -1.46
C VAL A 38 -3.19 1.62 -0.26
N ILE A 39 -4.07 2.61 -0.16
CA ILE A 39 -4.17 3.52 0.98
C ILE A 39 -5.62 3.66 1.44
N GLY A 40 -5.86 3.71 2.76
CA GLY A 40 -7.18 3.91 3.33
C GLY A 40 -7.16 4.63 4.67
N TRP A 41 -8.31 5.22 5.05
CA TRP A 41 -8.47 5.94 6.32
C TRP A 41 -9.63 5.38 7.12
N SER A 42 -9.45 5.23 8.43
CA SER A 42 -10.51 4.94 9.38
C SER A 42 -10.39 5.84 10.62
N SER A 43 -11.28 5.65 11.60
CA SER A 43 -11.20 6.34 12.90
C SER A 43 -9.89 6.06 13.64
N ALA A 44 -9.19 4.97 13.31
CA ALA A 44 -7.91 4.60 13.90
C ALA A 44 -6.68 5.22 13.19
N GLY A 45 -6.89 5.95 12.09
CA GLY A 45 -5.83 6.59 11.31
C GLY A 45 -5.76 6.10 9.88
N SER A 46 -4.63 6.37 9.22
CA SER A 46 -4.35 5.99 7.84
C SER A 46 -3.53 4.70 7.75
N PHE A 47 -3.86 3.88 6.76
CA PHE A 47 -3.16 2.64 6.44
C PHE A 47 -2.60 2.73 5.03
N VAL A 48 -1.30 2.44 4.87
CA VAL A 48 -0.64 2.23 3.59
C VAL A 48 -0.26 0.75 3.51
N VAL A 49 -0.62 0.10 2.42
CA VAL A 49 -0.29 -1.31 2.14
C VAL A 49 0.50 -1.39 0.86
N GLU A 50 1.62 -2.09 0.92
CA GLU A 50 2.55 -2.35 -0.18
C GLU A 50 2.57 -3.85 -0.47
N CYS A 51 2.11 -4.24 -1.64
CA CYS A 51 2.01 -5.62 -2.09
C CYS A 51 3.33 -6.05 -2.74
N LYS A 52 3.86 -7.21 -2.33
CA LYS A 52 5.06 -7.81 -2.93
C LYS A 52 4.77 -9.26 -3.25
N ILE A 53 5.01 -9.67 -4.50
CA ILE A 53 4.74 -11.04 -4.96
C ILE A 53 5.81 -12.04 -4.47
N SER A 54 6.98 -11.55 -4.05
CA SER A 54 8.07 -12.37 -3.55
C SER A 54 8.87 -11.71 -2.41
N LYS A 55 9.61 -12.54 -1.68
CA LYS A 55 10.59 -12.07 -0.68
C LYS A 55 11.71 -11.25 -1.31
N ALA A 56 12.11 -11.57 -2.54
CA ALA A 56 13.14 -10.81 -3.26
C ALA A 56 12.65 -9.38 -3.54
N ASP A 57 11.41 -9.23 -4.02
CA ASP A 57 10.80 -7.91 -4.26
C ASP A 57 10.72 -7.09 -2.98
N PHE A 58 10.34 -7.72 -1.87
CA PHE A 58 10.30 -7.08 -0.55
C PHE A 58 11.68 -6.53 -0.14
N ILE A 59 12.76 -7.29 -0.35
CA ILE A 59 14.12 -6.86 -0.01
C ILE A 59 14.58 -5.70 -0.90
N VAL A 60 14.24 -5.71 -2.18
CA VAL A 60 14.55 -4.59 -3.10
C VAL A 60 13.80 -3.33 -2.69
N ASP A 61 12.54 -3.46 -2.30
CA ASP A 61 11.69 -2.35 -1.88
C ASP A 61 12.19 -1.64 -0.61
N ALA A 62 12.85 -2.37 0.29
CA ALA A 62 13.51 -1.81 1.47
C ALA A 62 14.69 -0.87 1.14
N LYS A 63 15.22 -0.92 -0.09
CA LYS A 63 16.34 -0.08 -0.53
C LYS A 63 15.90 1.24 -1.16
N LYS A 64 14.60 1.54 -1.22
CA LYS A 64 14.11 2.83 -1.74
C LYS A 64 14.57 3.98 -0.85
N ASP A 65 15.00 5.08 -1.47
CA ASP A 65 15.61 6.22 -0.75
C ASP A 65 14.75 6.77 0.39
N PHE A 66 13.43 6.87 0.17
CA PHE A 66 12.47 7.34 1.18
C PHE A 66 12.23 6.36 2.34
N ARG A 67 12.69 5.11 2.23
CA ARG A 67 12.66 4.14 3.35
C ARG A 67 13.96 4.13 4.14
N ILE A 68 15.07 4.49 3.50
CA ILE A 68 16.37 4.64 4.15
C ILE A 68 16.42 5.97 4.93
N ASN A 69 15.80 7.02 4.38
CA ASN A 69 15.66 8.34 4.99
C ASN A 69 14.17 8.74 5.09
N PRO A 70 13.44 8.22 6.10
CA PRO A 70 12.00 8.47 6.29
C PRO A 70 11.65 9.91 6.69
#